data_AF-A0A497SRE8-F1
#
_entry.id   AF-A0A497SRE8-F1
#
_cell.length_a   1.000
_cell.length_b   1.000
_cell.length_c   1.000
_cell.angle_alpha   90.00
_cell.angle_beta   90.00
_cell.angle_gamma   90.00
#
_symmetry.space_group_name_H-M   'P 1'
#
loop_
_entity.id
_entity.type
_entity.pdbx_description
1 polymer ?
#
loop_
_entity_poly.entity_id
_entity_poly.type
_entity_poly.pdbx_seq_one_letter_code
_entity_poly.pdbx_strand_id
1 'polypeptide(L)'
;MLEKSTYKVDRMEVLKPFDPWRSKLCTCPFKLSLNPYTGCEHACVYCYASSYIPDFFRCRPKKNLLPALKRDAKKLRGELISISNSSDPYPSLEKKLKLTRKCLEILSRANCKIQII
;
A
#
# COMPACT_ATOMS: atom_id res chain seq x y z
N MET A 1 7.34 -21.54 -12.82
CA MET A 1 5.96 -21.49 -12.31
C MET A 1 6.03 -21.42 -10.80
N LEU A 2 5.97 -20.22 -10.20
CA LEU A 2 5.87 -20.08 -8.75
C LEU A 2 4.42 -20.39 -8.38
N GLU A 3 4.22 -21.48 -7.64
CA GLU A 3 2.91 -21.93 -7.19
C GLU A 3 2.16 -20.79 -6.48
N LYS A 4 0.96 -20.49 -6.97
CA LYS A 4 0.05 -19.47 -6.42
C LYS A 4 -0.53 -19.86 -5.04
N SER A 5 0.10 -20.80 -4.33
CA SER A 5 -0.51 -21.55 -3.22
C SER A 5 0.01 -21.18 -1.82
N THR A 6 1.13 -20.45 -1.69
CA THR A 6 1.81 -20.33 -0.38
C THR A 6 1.46 -19.10 0.45
N TYR A 7 0.81 -18.08 -0.13
CA TYR A 7 0.40 -16.91 0.65
C TYR A 7 -1.06 -17.06 1.09
N LYS A 8 -1.29 -17.38 2.37
CA LYS A 8 -2.61 -17.26 3.02
C LYS A 8 -3.00 -15.77 3.15
N VAL A 9 -3.20 -15.06 2.03
CA VAL A 9 -3.57 -13.64 1.97
C VAL A 9 -5.08 -13.43 2.17
N ASP A 10 -5.86 -14.52 2.21
CA ASP A 10 -7.32 -14.50 2.14
C ASP A 10 -8.05 -13.72 3.25
N ARG A 11 -7.35 -13.25 4.29
CA ARG A 11 -7.94 -12.40 5.34
C ARG A 11 -7.00 -11.29 5.81
N MET A 12 -6.45 -10.50 4.90
CA MET A 12 -5.79 -9.24 5.27
C MET A 12 -6.78 -8.06 5.18
N GLU A 13 -6.73 -7.16 6.15
CA GLU A 13 -7.64 -6.03 6.27
C GLU A 13 -7.21 -4.87 5.37
N VAL A 14 -5.96 -4.44 5.48
CA VAL A 14 -5.41 -3.27 4.77
C VAL A 14 -4.38 -3.63 3.72
N LEU A 15 -3.67 -4.76 3.89
CA LEU A 15 -2.81 -5.31 2.86
C LEU A 15 -3.64 -6.12 1.85
N LYS A 16 -3.36 -5.93 0.57
CA LYS A 16 -4.03 -6.67 -0.52
C LYS A 16 -2.99 -7.14 -1.54
N PRO A 17 -3.16 -8.28 -2.21
CA PRO A 17 -2.34 -8.62 -3.37
C PRO A 17 -2.32 -7.45 -4.36
N PHE A 18 -1.12 -7.02 -4.77
CA PHE A 18 -0.99 -6.13 -5.90
C PHE A 18 -1.17 -6.96 -7.16
N ASP A 19 -2.35 -6.85 -7.76
CA ASP A 19 -2.70 -7.57 -8.97
C ASP A 19 -3.44 -6.62 -9.90
N PRO A 20 -2.71 -5.73 -10.60
CA PRO A 20 -3.36 -4.66 -11.33
C PRO A 20 -4.16 -5.20 -12.52
N TRP A 21 -3.79 -6.35 -13.10
CA TRP A 21 -4.40 -6.80 -14.36
C TRP A 21 -4.51 -8.33 -14.54
N ARG A 22 -4.02 -9.16 -13.61
CA ARG A 22 -3.83 -10.62 -13.80
C ARG A 22 -3.16 -11.00 -15.12
N SER A 23 -2.44 -10.06 -15.72
CA SER A 23 -1.90 -10.22 -17.06
C SER A 23 -0.77 -11.24 -17.02
N LYS A 24 -0.82 -12.20 -17.94
CA LYS A 24 0.27 -13.17 -18.16
C LYS A 24 1.59 -12.49 -18.54
N LEU A 25 1.53 -11.20 -18.92
CA LEU A 25 2.69 -10.39 -19.31
C LEU A 25 3.33 -9.63 -18.13
N CYS A 26 2.75 -9.63 -16.91
CA CYS A 26 3.45 -9.01 -15.77
C CYS A 26 4.65 -9.86 -15.37
N THR A 27 5.85 -9.33 -15.56
CA THR A 27 7.11 -9.91 -15.09
C THR A 27 7.43 -9.52 -13.65
N CYS A 28 6.59 -8.68 -13.05
CA CYS A 28 6.73 -8.19 -11.69
C CYS A 28 6.70 -9.32 -10.66
N PRO A 29 7.55 -9.28 -9.62
CA PRO A 29 7.43 -10.22 -8.50
C PRO A 29 6.10 -9.99 -7.77
N PHE A 30 5.58 -11.05 -7.15
CA PHE A 30 4.42 -10.94 -6.27
C PHE A 30 4.70 -9.94 -5.15
N LYS A 31 3.76 -9.02 -4.92
CA LYS A 31 3.83 -8.02 -3.86
C LYS A 31 2.46 -7.72 -3.29
N LEU A 32 2.43 -7.28 -2.05
CA LEU A 32 1.22 -6.72 -1.42
C LEU A 32 1.21 -5.21 -1.61
N SER A 33 0.03 -4.61 -1.64
CA SER A 33 -0.19 -3.17 -1.74
C SER A 33 -0.70 -2.62 -0.41
N LEU A 34 -0.18 -1.46 -0.01
CA LEU A 34 -0.61 -0.69 1.15
C LEU A 34 -0.74 0.77 0.74
N ASN A 35 -1.83 1.44 1.10
CA ASN A 35 -1.98 2.87 0.88
C ASN A 35 -2.29 3.54 2.24
N PRO A 36 -1.34 4.28 2.83
CA PRO A 36 -1.56 4.98 4.10
C PRO A 36 -2.58 6.12 3.98
N TYR A 37 -2.64 6.73 2.79
CA TYR A 37 -3.51 7.83 2.43
C TYR A 37 -4.39 7.46 1.24
N THR A 38 -5.36 8.31 0.94
CA THR A 38 -6.08 8.32 -0.32
C THR A 38 -5.98 9.73 -0.89
N GLY A 39 -5.59 9.85 -2.15
CA GLY A 39 -5.37 11.15 -2.78
C GLY A 39 -3.94 11.69 -2.66
N CYS A 40 -3.72 12.82 -3.34
CA CYS A 40 -2.46 13.57 -3.37
C CYS A 40 -2.77 15.06 -3.58
N GLU A 41 -2.14 15.96 -2.81
CA GLU A 41 -2.39 17.41 -2.87
C GLU A 41 -1.58 18.12 -3.96
N HIS A 42 -0.65 17.42 -4.64
CA HIS A 42 0.20 18.02 -5.68
C HIS A 42 -0.56 18.43 -6.93
N ALA A 43 -1.65 17.72 -7.25
CA ALA A 43 -2.49 17.96 -8.41
C ALA A 43 -1.76 17.91 -9.78
N CYS A 44 -0.93 16.88 -10.01
CA CYS A 44 -0.30 16.68 -11.32
C CYS A 44 -1.37 16.54 -12.42
N VAL A 45 -1.22 17.30 -13.52
CA VAL A 45 -2.13 17.25 -14.68
C VAL A 45 -2.23 15.84 -15.29
N TYR A 46 -1.15 15.05 -15.21
CA TYR A 46 -1.06 13.70 -15.75
C TYR A 46 -1.38 12.60 -14.71
N CYS A 47 -1.95 12.94 -13.55
CA CYS A 47 -2.18 11.95 -12.51
C CYS A 47 -3.23 10.92 -12.94
N TYR A 48 -2.81 9.68 -13.16
CA TYR A 48 -3.72 8.62 -13.57
C TYR A 48 -4.78 8.33 -12.49
N ALA A 49 -4.42 8.45 -11.21
CA ALA A 49 -5.29 8.10 -10.08
C ALA A 49 -6.51 9.02 -9.91
N SER A 50 -6.43 10.26 -10.40
CA SER A 50 -7.57 11.19 -10.35
C SER A 50 -8.73 10.79 -11.27
N SER A 51 -8.49 9.91 -12.25
CA SER A 51 -9.54 9.44 -13.17
C SER A 51 -10.55 8.49 -12.51
N TYR A 52 -10.19 7.82 -11.42
CA TYR A 52 -11.03 6.79 -10.79
C TYR A 52 -11.18 6.93 -9.27
N ILE A 53 -10.43 7.82 -8.61
CA ILE A 53 -10.61 8.11 -7.19
C ILE A 53 -11.38 9.43 -7.03
N PRO A 54 -12.60 9.41 -6.46
CA PRO A 54 -13.35 10.63 -6.20
C PRO A 54 -12.60 11.56 -5.24
N ASP A 55 -12.66 12.86 -5.53
CA ASP A 55 -12.03 13.92 -4.73
C ASP A 55 -10.53 13.60 -4.47
N PHE A 56 -9.80 13.22 -5.53
CA PHE A 56 -8.42 12.72 -5.42
C PHE A 56 -7.45 13.78 -4.89
N PHE A 57 -7.64 15.04 -5.27
CA PHE A 57 -6.73 16.11 -4.86
C PHE A 57 -6.90 16.51 -3.39
N ARG A 58 -7.96 16.04 -2.74
CA ARG A 58 -8.15 16.16 -1.29
C ARG A 58 -7.60 14.92 -0.59
N CYS A 59 -6.35 15.01 -0.17
CA CYS A 59 -5.71 13.93 0.57
C CYS A 59 -6.42 13.66 1.90
N ARG A 60 -6.64 12.38 2.20
CA ARG A 60 -7.31 11.91 3.42
C ARG A 60 -6.60 10.70 4.02
N PRO A 61 -6.45 10.63 5.35
CA PRO A 61 -5.84 9.49 6.02
C PRO A 61 -6.77 8.28 5.98
N LYS A 62 -6.21 7.09 5.87
CA LYS A 62 -7.00 5.86 5.91
C LYS A 62 -7.42 5.54 7.34
N LYS A 63 -8.74 5.40 7.56
CA LYS A 63 -9.31 5.07 8.89
C LYS A 63 -8.82 3.71 9.37
N ASN A 64 -8.57 3.59 10.67
CA ASN A 64 -8.15 2.34 11.33
C ASN A 64 -6.89 1.66 10.72
N LEU A 65 -6.06 2.41 9.99
CA LEU A 65 -4.90 1.89 9.27
C LEU A 65 -3.91 1.14 10.18
N LEU A 66 -3.44 1.78 11.25
CA LEU A 66 -2.36 1.21 12.06
C LEU A 66 -2.78 -0.02 12.87
N PRO A 67 -3.95 -0.04 13.55
CA PRO A 67 -4.42 -1.25 14.22
C PRO A 67 -4.62 -2.42 13.24
N ALA A 68 -5.19 -2.16 12.06
CA ALA A 68 -5.38 -3.18 11.04
C ALA A 68 -4.05 -3.68 10.48
N LEU A 69 -3.11 -2.78 10.18
CA LEU A 69 -1.78 -3.16 9.70
C LEU A 69 -1.01 -3.97 10.72
N LYS A 70 -1.12 -3.67 12.02
CA LYS A 70 -0.52 -4.48 13.08
C LYS A 70 -1.08 -5.90 13.10
N ARG A 71 -2.37 -6.10 12.81
CA ARG A 71 -2.98 -7.44 12.72
C ARG A 71 -2.52 -8.17 11.47
N ASP A 72 -2.47 -7.48 10.33
CA ASP A 72 -1.96 -8.04 9.08
C ASP A 72 -0.47 -8.42 9.18
N ALA A 73 0.36 -7.57 9.80
CA ALA A 73 1.80 -7.77 9.93
C ALA A 73 2.18 -9.05 10.68
N LYS A 74 1.35 -9.55 11.60
CA LYS A 74 1.56 -10.84 12.28
C LYS A 74 1.56 -12.04 11.31
N LYS A 75 0.91 -11.88 10.16
CA LYS A 75 0.78 -12.91 9.11
C LYS A 75 1.90 -12.84 8.09
N LEU A 76 2.70 -11.77 8.08
CA LEU A 76 3.78 -11.56 7.13
C LEU A 76 4.99 -12.44 7.46
N ARG A 77 5.74 -12.80 6.42
CA ARG A 77 6.98 -13.59 6.43
C ARG A 77 8.06 -12.92 5.56
N GLY A 78 8.08 -11.58 5.54
CA GLY A 78 9.07 -10.79 4.79
C GLY A 78 8.68 -10.50 3.34
N GLU A 79 7.38 -10.48 3.03
CA GLU A 79 6.86 -10.17 1.70
C GLU A 79 7.29 -8.78 1.20
N LEU A 80 7.29 -8.61 -0.12
CA LEU A 80 7.45 -7.31 -0.76
C LEU A 80 6.15 -6.50 -0.63
N ILE A 81 6.25 -5.30 -0.06
CA ILE A 81 5.14 -4.38 0.13
C ILE A 81 5.37 -3.14 -0.74
N SER A 82 4.43 -2.89 -1.65
CA SER A 82 4.37 -1.68 -2.46
C SER A 82 3.45 -0.66 -1.79
N ILE A 83 4.01 0.49 -1.43
CA ILE A 83 3.32 1.54 -0.69
C ILE A 83 2.93 2.66 -1.66
N SER A 84 1.70 3.15 -1.54
CA SER A 84 1.21 4.36 -2.20
C SER A 84 1.09 4.29 -3.74
N ASN A 85 0.73 3.14 -4.31
CA ASN A 85 0.53 3.02 -5.76
C ASN A 85 -0.43 4.09 -6.33
N SER A 86 -1.51 4.43 -5.60
CA SER A 86 -2.55 5.37 -6.05
C SER A 86 -2.82 6.48 -5.02
N SER A 87 -1.78 6.94 -4.34
CA SER A 87 -1.82 8.04 -3.37
C SER A 87 -0.43 8.61 -3.19
N ASP A 88 -0.29 9.72 -2.48
CA ASP A 88 1.03 10.20 -2.06
C ASP A 88 1.49 9.51 -0.75
N PRO A 89 2.73 8.99 -0.63
CA PRO A 89 3.26 8.49 0.64
C PRO A 89 3.64 9.60 1.64
N TYR A 90 3.90 10.82 1.19
CA TYR A 90 4.36 11.94 2.01
C TYR A 90 3.56 13.23 1.77
N PRO A 91 2.21 13.21 1.87
CA PRO A 91 1.39 14.42 1.76
C PRO A 91 1.65 15.37 2.94
N SER A 92 1.11 16.59 2.89
CA SER A 92 1.27 17.58 3.96
C SER A 92 0.82 17.06 5.33
N LEU A 93 -0.21 16.19 5.33
CA LEU A 93 -0.71 15.50 6.52
C LEU A 93 0.32 14.57 7.19
N GLU A 94 1.28 14.00 6.45
CA GLU A 94 2.30 13.10 7.00
C GLU A 94 3.19 13.82 8.02
N LYS A 95 3.43 15.13 7.85
CA LYS A 95 4.19 15.96 8.80
C LYS A 95 3.65 15.84 10.23
N LYS A 96 2.32 15.73 10.38
CA LYS A 96 1.63 15.62 11.68
C LYS A 96 1.30 14.17 12.03
N LEU A 97 0.69 13.43 11.10
CA LEU A 97 0.10 12.11 11.40
C LEU A 97 1.15 10.99 11.43
N LYS A 98 2.22 11.13 10.64
CA LYS A 98 3.30 10.14 10.50
C LYS A 98 2.78 8.73 10.18
N LEU A 99 1.74 8.60 9.36
CA LEU A 99 1.13 7.30 9.05
C LEU A 99 2.07 6.45 8.22
N THR A 100 2.68 7.01 7.18
CA THR A 100 3.65 6.29 6.35
C THR A 100 4.82 5.85 7.19
N ARG A 101 5.38 6.75 8.01
CA ARG A 101 6.45 6.41 8.96
C ARG A 101 6.08 5.26 9.89
N LYS A 102 4.91 5.30 10.53
CA LYS A 102 4.44 4.24 11.45
C LYS A 102 4.19 2.92 10.71
N CYS A 103 3.70 2.97 9.47
CA CYS A 103 3.58 1.78 8.62
C CYS A 103 4.94 1.15 8.34
N LEU A 104 5.94 1.95 7.95
CA LEU A 104 7.30 1.48 7.71
C LEU A 104 7.91 0.83 8.95
N GLU A 105 7.70 1.41 10.13
CA GLU A 105 8.17 0.83 11.40
C GLU A 105 7.49 -0.52 11.74
N ILE A 106 6.21 -0.69 11.40
CA ILE A 106 5.51 -1.98 11.59
C ILE A 106 6.05 -3.02 10.62
N LEU A 107 6.18 -2.67 9.34
CA LEU A 107 6.61 -3.58 8.29
C LEU A 107 8.10 -3.95 8.42
N SER A 108 8.95 -3.01 8.85
CA SER A 108 10.37 -3.26 9.12
C SER A 108 10.55 -4.31 10.23
N ARG A 109 9.75 -4.27 11.30
CA ARG A 109 9.76 -5.30 12.35
C ARG A 109 9.33 -6.69 11.85
N ALA A 110 8.58 -6.73 10.75
CA ALA A 110 8.19 -7.97 10.08
C ALA A 110 9.19 -8.41 8.97
N ASN A 111 10.34 -7.75 8.88
CA ASN A 111 11.38 -7.99 7.86
C ASN A 111 10.87 -7.89 6.42
N CYS A 112 9.84 -7.08 6.17
CA CYS A 112 9.29 -6.86 4.85
C CYS A 112 10.24 -6.04 3.97
N LYS A 113 10.27 -6.37 2.68
CA LYS A 113 10.92 -5.55 1.65
C LYS A 113 9.95 -4.45 1.24
N ILE A 114 10.43 -3.20 1.13
CA ILE A 114 9.55 -2.05 0.86
C ILE A 114 9.87 -1.45 -0.51
N GLN A 115 8.83 -1.20 -1.29
CA GLN A 115 8.85 -0.37 -2.48
C GLN A 115 7.92 0.83 -2.24
N ILE A 116 8.47 2.03 -2.22
CA ILE A 116 7.66 3.27 -2.19
C ILE A 116 7.44 3.69 -3.64
N ILE A 117 6.19 3.94 -3.99
CA ILE A 117 5.74 4.44 -5.30
C ILE A 117 5.29 5.89 -5.13
#